data_AF-A0A349VPC0-F1
#
_entry.id   AF-A0A349VPC0-F1
#
_cell.length_a   1.000
_cell.length_b   1.000
_cell.length_c   1.000
_cell.angle_alpha   90.00
_cell.angle_beta   90.00
_cell.angle_gamma   90.00
#
_symmetry.space_group_name_H-M   'P 1'
#
loop_
_entity.id
_entity.type
_entity.pdbx_description
1 polymer ?
#
loop_
_entity_poly.entity_id
_entity_poly.type
_entity_poly.pdbx_seq_one_letter_code
_entity_poly.pdbx_strand_id
1 'polypeptide(L)'
;MGSCDSCGSKDSCPSATAGGSCGSSEPESLIAPLHEKSSVKKVIGVCSGKGGVGKSFVTSVLASRLARDGYRVAILDADVTGPSIPKAFGLKGQLKGDENGILPMISHSGIQIVSVNLVMENEEAPVVWRGPVISGVVKQFWSDVIWENIDVMLIDMPPGTGDVPLTVFQ
;
A
#
# COMPACT_ATOMS: atom_id res chain seq x y z
N MET A 1 5.36 -15.86 -51.34
CA MET A 1 4.71 -17.05 -50.76
C MET A 1 5.37 -17.31 -49.41
N GLY A 2 4.76 -16.86 -48.31
CA GLY A 2 5.24 -17.12 -46.95
C GLY A 2 4.32 -18.14 -46.28
N SER A 3 4.90 -19.22 -45.75
CA SER A 3 4.17 -20.32 -45.10
C SER A 3 3.55 -19.84 -43.78
N CYS A 4 2.30 -20.24 -43.53
CA CYS A 4 1.53 -19.87 -42.36
C CYS A 4 1.19 -21.17 -41.60
N ASP A 5 2.19 -21.76 -40.95
CA ASP A 5 2.10 -23.08 -40.32
C ASP A 5 2.01 -23.04 -38.78
N SER A 6 1.77 -21.87 -38.16
CA SER A 6 1.78 -21.77 -36.69
C SER A 6 0.65 -20.94 -36.07
N CYS A 7 -0.44 -20.66 -36.79
CA CYS A 7 -1.56 -19.90 -36.21
C CYS A 7 -2.77 -20.81 -35.92
N GLY A 8 -3.10 -20.98 -34.63
CA GLY A 8 -4.11 -21.89 -34.11
C GLY A 8 -5.57 -21.42 -34.20
N SER A 9 -5.87 -20.37 -34.98
CA SER A 9 -7.23 -19.87 -35.16
C SER A 9 -7.47 -19.49 -36.61
N LYS A 10 -8.08 -20.39 -37.37
CA LYS A 10 -8.70 -20.07 -38.67
C LYS A 10 -10.04 -19.41 -38.37
N ASP A 11 -10.18 -18.16 -38.79
CA ASP A 11 -11.43 -17.48 -39.22
C ASP A 11 -11.38 -15.99 -38.85
N SER A 12 -10.74 -15.21 -39.73
CA SER A 12 -10.96 -13.77 -40.03
C SER A 12 -9.62 -13.06 -40.30
N CYS A 13 -9.13 -13.17 -41.53
CA CYS A 13 -8.05 -12.32 -42.05
C CYS A 13 -8.63 -11.26 -42.99
N PRO A 14 -8.60 -9.96 -42.63
CA PRO A 14 -8.48 -8.89 -43.60
C PRO A 14 -7.01 -8.51 -43.77
N SER A 15 -6.56 -8.52 -45.01
CA SER A 15 -5.20 -8.32 -45.47
C SER A 15 -4.58 -6.98 -45.03
N ALA A 16 -3.36 -7.08 -44.50
CA ALA A 16 -2.24 -6.15 -44.63
C ALA A 16 -2.42 -4.65 -44.26
N THR A 17 -1.85 -4.25 -43.12
CA THR A 17 -0.89 -3.12 -43.04
C THR A 17 -0.01 -3.23 -41.79
N ALA A 18 1.30 -3.24 -42.03
CA ALA A 18 2.42 -2.78 -41.18
C ALA A 18 2.44 -3.06 -39.66
N GLY A 19 3.38 -3.93 -39.25
CA GLY A 19 4.29 -3.63 -38.15
C GLY A 19 3.78 -3.78 -36.71
N GLY A 20 3.13 -4.89 -36.36
CA GLY A 20 2.83 -5.22 -34.97
C GLY A 20 4.05 -5.81 -34.25
N SER A 21 4.83 -4.98 -33.56
CA SER A 21 5.72 -5.46 -32.50
C SER A 21 4.87 -6.13 -31.43
N CYS A 22 5.04 -7.43 -31.25
CA CYS A 22 4.37 -8.20 -30.21
C CYS A 22 5.04 -7.82 -28.87
N GLY A 23 4.60 -6.70 -28.29
CA GLY A 23 4.97 -6.32 -26.94
C GLY A 23 4.45 -7.39 -25.99
N SER A 24 5.37 -8.15 -25.40
CA SER A 24 5.08 -8.81 -24.13
C SER A 24 4.87 -7.68 -23.13
N SER A 25 3.62 -7.33 -22.88
CA SER A 25 3.25 -6.50 -21.76
C SER A 25 3.54 -7.30 -20.50
N GLU A 26 4.77 -7.12 -19.97
CA GLU A 26 4.96 -7.26 -18.53
C GLU A 26 3.84 -6.46 -17.87
N PRO A 27 3.16 -7.00 -16.83
CA PRO A 27 2.10 -6.25 -16.19
C PRO A 27 2.74 -4.97 -15.66
N GLU A 28 2.44 -3.84 -16.30
CA GLU A 28 2.81 -2.53 -15.76
C GLU A 28 2.37 -2.56 -14.31
N SER A 29 3.32 -2.44 -13.40
CA SER A 29 3.00 -2.43 -11.98
C SER A 29 2.11 -1.22 -11.78
N LEU A 30 0.82 -1.48 -11.62
CA LEU A 30 -0.22 -0.48 -11.31
C LEU A 30 0.06 0.23 -9.97
N ILE A 31 1.16 -0.10 -9.30
CA ILE A 31 1.55 0.41 -8.01
C ILE A 31 2.42 1.65 -8.27
N ALA A 32 2.05 2.79 -7.66
CA ALA A 32 2.90 3.97 -7.66
C ALA A 32 4.35 3.62 -7.27
N PRO A 33 5.38 4.30 -7.80
CA PRO A 33 6.75 4.01 -7.41
C PRO A 33 6.94 4.28 -5.91
N LEU A 34 7.52 3.32 -5.21
CA LEU A 34 7.98 3.50 -3.83
C LEU A 34 9.17 4.46 -3.82
N HIS A 35 9.49 5.01 -2.65
CA HIS A 35 10.75 5.72 -2.42
C HIS A 35 11.95 4.90 -2.96
N GLU A 36 12.96 5.55 -3.54
CA GLU A 36 14.10 4.87 -4.21
C GLU A 36 14.86 3.90 -3.30
N LYS A 37 14.88 4.20 -1.99
CA LYS A 37 15.53 3.39 -0.96
C LYS A 37 14.62 2.31 -0.34
N SER A 38 13.36 2.26 -0.77
CA SER A 38 12.36 1.34 -0.23
C SER A 38 12.30 0.02 -0.99
N SER A 39 12.01 -1.06 -0.28
CA SER A 39 11.76 -2.37 -0.88
C SER A 39 10.61 -3.06 -0.17
N VAL A 40 9.55 -3.39 -0.92
CA VAL A 40 8.36 -4.08 -0.43
C VAL A 40 8.00 -5.19 -1.41
N LYS A 41 7.96 -6.44 -0.95
CA LYS A 41 7.67 -7.59 -1.83
C LYS A 41 6.18 -7.84 -2.04
N LYS A 42 5.37 -7.67 -1.01
CA LYS A 42 3.92 -7.92 -1.04
C LYS A 42 3.17 -6.87 -0.25
N VAL A 43 2.04 -6.46 -0.78
CA VAL A 43 1.13 -5.48 -0.16
C VAL A 43 -0.23 -6.14 0.03
N ILE A 44 -0.80 -5.99 1.22
CA ILE A 44 -2.13 -6.51 1.56
C ILE A 44 -2.96 -5.36 2.12
N GLY A 45 -3.99 -4.95 1.37
CA GLY A 45 -4.98 -4.00 1.83
C GLY A 45 -6.00 -4.66 2.76
N VAL A 46 -6.19 -4.10 3.95
CA VAL A 46 -7.22 -4.52 4.90
C VAL A 46 -8.36 -3.49 4.84
N CYS A 47 -9.52 -3.93 4.35
CA CYS A 47 -10.67 -3.06 4.11
C CYS A 47 -11.87 -3.46 4.97
N SER A 48 -12.77 -2.52 5.26
CA SER A 48 -14.03 -2.79 5.95
C SER A 48 -15.18 -1.94 5.41
N GLY A 49 -16.39 -2.52 5.35
CA GLY A 49 -17.58 -1.81 4.88
C GLY A 49 -18.22 -0.88 5.93
N LYS A 50 -17.82 -1.01 7.20
CA LYS A 50 -18.35 -0.22 8.33
C LYS A 50 -17.25 0.04 9.35
N GLY A 51 -17.31 1.18 10.03
CA GLY A 51 -16.45 1.47 11.18
C GLY A 51 -16.74 0.56 12.37
N GLY A 52 -15.75 0.34 13.23
CA GLY A 52 -15.92 -0.39 14.50
C GLY A 52 -15.94 -1.92 14.40
N VAL A 53 -15.68 -2.51 13.23
CA VAL A 53 -15.63 -3.98 13.06
C VAL A 53 -14.34 -4.63 13.59
N GLY A 54 -13.41 -3.85 14.14
CA GLY A 54 -12.13 -4.35 14.64
C GLY A 54 -11.06 -4.53 13.57
N LYS A 55 -11.19 -3.86 12.41
CA LYS A 55 -10.22 -3.91 11.30
C LYS A 55 -8.77 -3.66 11.76
N SER A 56 -8.50 -2.53 12.41
CA SER A 56 -7.15 -2.17 12.89
C SER A 56 -6.60 -3.16 13.91
N PHE A 57 -7.49 -3.76 14.73
CA PHE A 57 -7.12 -4.83 15.65
C PHE A 57 -6.69 -6.09 14.88
N VAL A 58 -7.46 -6.51 13.88
CA VAL A 58 -7.11 -7.63 12.99
C VAL A 58 -5.79 -7.35 12.26
N THR A 59 -5.59 -6.14 11.74
CA THR A 59 -4.33 -5.73 11.10
C THR A 59 -3.14 -5.86 12.05
N SER A 60 -3.28 -5.39 13.30
CA SER A 60 -2.21 -5.44 14.31
C SER A 60 -1.87 -6.88 14.71
N VAL A 61 -2.88 -7.74 14.90
CA VAL A 61 -2.68 -9.15 15.24
C VAL A 61 -2.05 -9.91 14.07
N LEU A 62 -2.49 -9.65 12.83
CA LEU A 62 -1.92 -10.25 11.63
C LEU A 62 -0.44 -9.85 11.46
N ALA A 63 -0.12 -8.57 11.61
CA ALA A 63 1.26 -8.09 11.55
C ALA A 63 2.14 -8.76 12.61
N SER A 64 1.64 -8.85 13.84
CA SER A 64 2.34 -9.50 14.94
C SER A 64 2.59 -10.98 14.67
N ARG A 65 1.63 -11.68 14.06
CA ARG A 65 1.79 -13.09 13.69
C ARG A 65 2.84 -13.26 12.59
N LEU A 66 2.77 -12.46 11.52
CA LEU A 66 3.74 -12.50 10.43
C LEU A 66 5.15 -12.19 10.91
N ALA A 67 5.32 -11.20 11.78
CA ALA A 67 6.62 -10.88 12.37
C ALA A 67 7.17 -12.04 13.22
N ARG A 68 6.31 -12.71 14.00
CA ARG A 68 6.67 -13.91 14.77
C ARG A 68 7.05 -15.10 13.89
N ASP A 69 6.53 -15.15 12.67
CA ASP A 69 6.88 -16.18 11.67
C ASP A 69 8.16 -15.84 10.91
N GLY A 70 8.84 -14.73 11.26
CA GLY A 70 10.14 -14.34 10.73
C GLY A 70 10.08 -13.42 9.51
N TYR A 71 8.90 -12.94 9.11
CA TYR A 71 8.77 -11.97 8.03
C TYR A 71 9.13 -10.56 8.48
N ARG A 72 9.75 -9.77 7.60
CA ARG A 72 9.88 -8.32 7.80
C ARG A 72 8.57 -7.65 7.41
N VAL A 73 7.89 -7.07 8.39
CA VAL A 73 6.53 -6.56 8.23
C VAL A 73 6.50 -5.05 8.33
N ALA A 74 5.68 -4.43 7.49
CA ALA A 74 5.30 -3.04 7.62
C ALA A 74 3.78 -2.88 7.82
N ILE A 75 3.37 -1.82 8.51
CA ILE A 75 1.98 -1.38 8.58
C ILE A 75 1.90 0.09 8.14
N LEU A 76 1.05 0.36 7.16
CA LEU A 76 0.63 1.69 6.78
C LEU A 76 -0.83 1.90 7.25
N ASP A 77 -1.01 2.66 8.31
CA ASP A 77 -2.31 2.94 8.90
C ASP A 77 -2.91 4.22 8.33
N ALA A 78 -3.93 4.07 7.49
CA ALA A 78 -4.68 5.16 6.87
C ALA A 78 -5.99 5.47 7.59
N ASP A 79 -6.33 4.75 8.67
CA ASP A 79 -7.57 4.93 9.42
C ASP A 79 -7.41 5.97 10.54
N VAL A 80 -7.94 7.16 10.28
CA VAL A 80 -7.90 8.27 11.25
C VAL A 80 -9.02 8.17 12.30
N THR A 81 -10.02 7.32 12.07
CA THR A 81 -11.24 7.26 12.90
C THR A 81 -11.20 6.21 14.00
N GLY A 82 -10.21 5.30 13.96
CA GLY A 82 -10.11 4.14 14.84
C GLY A 82 -9.07 4.27 15.95
N PRO A 83 -9.03 3.28 16.88
CA PRO A 83 -7.92 3.15 17.81
C PRO A 83 -6.62 2.95 17.01
N SER A 84 -5.72 3.93 17.14
CA SER A 84 -4.47 4.02 16.38
C SER A 84 -3.61 2.75 16.51
N ILE A 85 -3.21 2.17 15.38
CA ILE A 85 -2.27 1.03 15.34
C ILE A 85 -0.98 1.33 16.13
N PRO A 86 -0.34 2.51 15.98
CA PRO A 86 0.75 2.93 16.86
C PRO A 86 0.51 2.72 18.36
N LYS A 87 -0.69 3.06 18.86
CA LYS A 87 -1.06 2.87 20.26
C LYS A 87 -1.11 1.39 20.63
N ALA A 88 -1.59 0.52 19.74
CA ALA A 88 -1.61 -0.94 19.94
C ALA A 88 -0.21 -1.54 20.08
N PHE A 89 0.78 -0.96 19.40
CA PHE A 89 2.20 -1.34 19.52
C PHE A 89 2.96 -0.58 20.62
N GLY A 90 2.28 0.25 21.41
CA GLY A 90 2.88 1.04 22.49
C GLY A 90 3.80 2.16 22.00
N LEU A 91 3.69 2.56 20.74
CA LEU A 91 4.53 3.58 20.14
C LEU A 91 3.96 4.97 20.45
N LYS A 92 4.88 5.89 20.79
CA LYS A 92 4.57 7.28 21.13
C LYS A 92 5.55 8.20 20.43
N GLY A 93 5.06 9.36 19.98
CA GLY A 93 5.87 10.37 19.30
C GLY A 93 5.34 10.67 17.91
N GLN A 94 6.08 11.52 17.19
CA GLN A 94 5.80 11.90 15.82
C GLN A 94 6.78 11.21 14.88
N LEU A 95 6.39 11.06 13.61
CA LEU A 95 7.32 10.59 12.58
C LEU A 95 8.49 11.56 12.45
N LYS A 96 9.68 11.00 12.24
CA LYS A 96 10.88 11.77 11.97
C LYS A 96 11.21 11.63 10.50
N GLY A 97 11.62 12.71 9.87
CA GLY A 97 12.14 12.71 8.52
C GLY A 97 13.34 13.64 8.41
N ASP A 98 14.16 13.39 7.41
CA ASP A 98 15.27 14.25 6.99
C ASP A 98 15.12 14.58 5.49
N GLU A 99 16.15 15.17 4.88
CA GLU A 99 16.19 15.48 3.46
C GLU A 99 16.04 14.24 2.55
N ASN A 100 16.24 13.03 3.09
CA ASN A 100 16.16 11.77 2.38
C ASN A 100 14.78 11.11 2.45
N GLY A 101 13.87 11.55 3.31
CA GLY A 101 12.55 10.97 3.46
C GLY A 101 12.09 10.78 4.91
N ILE A 102 10.95 10.13 5.07
CA ILE A 102 10.31 9.84 6.36
C ILE A 102 10.75 8.47 6.84
N LEU A 103 11.15 8.37 8.10
CA LEU A 103 11.49 7.11 8.75
C LEU A 103 10.26 6.54 9.48
N PRO A 104 9.93 5.25 9.26
CA PRO A 104 8.85 4.59 9.98
C PRO A 104 9.21 4.41 11.46
N MET A 105 8.21 4.38 12.33
CA MET A 105 8.44 3.97 13.71
C MET A 105 8.63 2.47 13.79
N ILE A 106 9.55 2.02 14.64
CA ILE A 106 9.86 0.60 14.79
C ILE A 106 9.25 0.09 16.09
N SER A 107 8.37 -0.91 15.99
CA SER A 107 7.85 -1.64 17.15
C SER A 107 8.94 -2.49 17.84
N HIS A 108 8.69 -2.92 19.07
CA HIS A 108 9.60 -3.82 19.78
C HIS A 108 9.91 -5.12 19.02
N SER A 109 8.94 -5.61 18.23
CA SER A 109 9.09 -6.79 17.37
C SER A 109 9.72 -6.50 15.99
N GLY A 110 10.21 -5.29 15.74
CA GLY A 110 10.85 -4.91 14.47
C GLY A 110 9.90 -4.57 13.31
N ILE A 111 8.59 -4.47 13.58
CA ILE A 111 7.59 -4.05 12.58
C ILE A 111 7.72 -2.55 12.32
N GLN A 112 7.83 -2.16 11.05
CA GLN A 112 7.87 -0.77 10.59
C GLN A 112 6.45 -0.21 10.49
N ILE A 113 6.15 0.91 11.16
CA ILE A 113 4.79 1.43 11.29
C ILE A 113 4.77 2.92 10.95
N VAL A 114 3.88 3.28 10.04
CA VAL A 114 3.47 4.65 9.75
C VAL A 114 1.96 4.74 9.91
N SER A 115 1.49 5.83 10.48
CA SER A 115 0.07 6.10 10.64
C SER A 115 -0.19 7.57 10.37
N VAL A 116 -1.32 7.87 9.71
CA VAL A 116 -1.82 9.24 9.53
C VAL A 116 -1.99 9.94 10.88
N ASN A 117 -2.36 9.19 11.93
CA ASN A 117 -2.50 9.71 13.30
C ASN A 117 -1.18 10.28 13.87
N LEU A 118 -0.02 9.91 13.34
CA LEU A 118 1.29 10.40 13.82
C LEU A 118 1.72 11.73 13.19
N VAL A 119 1.05 12.15 12.11
CA VAL A 119 1.31 13.43 11.42
C VAL A 119 0.43 14.54 11.99
N MET A 120 -0.68 14.19 12.64
CA MET A 120 -1.55 15.18 13.26
C MET A 120 -0.96 15.65 14.59
N GLU A 121 -0.70 16.96 14.69
CA GLU A 121 -0.29 17.59 15.96
C GLU A 121 -1.41 17.56 17.01
N ASN A 122 -2.67 17.43 16.59
CA ASN A 122 -3.83 17.44 17.46
C ASN A 122 -4.86 16.39 17.03
N GLU A 123 -4.99 15.30 17.80
CA GLU A 123 -5.97 14.22 17.56
C GLU A 123 -7.42 14.71 17.59
N GLU A 124 -7.70 15.87 18.21
CA GLU A 124 -9.05 16.43 18.38
C GLU A 124 -9.46 17.43 17.28
N ALA A 125 -8.56 17.80 16.36
CA ALA A 125 -8.89 18.73 15.28
C ALA A 125 -9.79 18.03 14.24
N PRO A 126 -11.03 18.51 14.01
CA PRO A 126 -11.95 17.88 13.08
C PRO A 126 -11.51 18.16 11.63
N VAL A 127 -10.62 17.33 11.11
CA VAL A 127 -10.28 17.30 9.69
C VAL A 127 -11.31 16.44 8.97
N VAL A 128 -11.96 16.99 7.93
CA VAL A 128 -12.90 16.21 7.11
C VAL A 128 -12.10 15.31 6.18
N TRP A 129 -11.90 14.06 6.59
CA TRP A 129 -11.22 13.02 5.82
C TRP A 129 -12.10 12.53 4.66
N ARG A 130 -12.07 13.26 3.53
CA ARG A 130 -12.68 12.78 2.28
C ARG A 130 -11.73 11.83 1.55
N GLY A 131 -12.27 10.89 0.78
CA GLY A 131 -11.51 9.90 0.01
C GLY A 131 -10.27 10.44 -0.72
N PRO A 132 -10.35 11.56 -1.45
CA PRO A 132 -9.18 12.15 -2.14
C PRO A 132 -8.05 12.60 -1.20
N VAL A 133 -8.39 13.10 0.00
CA VAL A 133 -7.39 13.51 0.99
C VAL A 133 -6.63 12.29 1.51
N ILE A 134 -7.37 11.23 1.85
CA ILE A 134 -6.79 9.97 2.33
C ILE A 134 -5.92 9.33 1.26
N SER A 135 -6.41 9.24 0.02
CA SER A 135 -5.62 8.73 -1.11
C SER A 135 -4.34 9.55 -1.31
N GLY A 136 -4.40 10.88 -1.14
CA GLY A 136 -3.24 11.77 -1.20
C GLY A 136 -2.21 11.47 -0.11
N VAL A 137 -2.64 11.33 1.14
CA VAL A 137 -1.75 11.03 2.26
C VAL A 137 -1.14 9.62 2.14
N VAL A 138 -1.93 8.64 1.72
CA VAL A 138 -1.42 7.28 1.47
C VAL A 138 -0.38 7.30 0.34
N LYS A 139 -0.63 8.03 -0.75
CA LYS A 139 0.36 8.21 -1.83
C LYS A 139 1.62 8.90 -1.32
N GLN A 140 1.49 9.91 -0.48
CA GLN A 140 2.63 10.61 0.11
C GLN A 140 3.45 9.67 1.00
N PHE A 141 2.82 8.90 1.88
CA PHE A 141 3.56 7.92 2.67
C PHE A 141 4.15 6.79 1.83
N TRP A 142 3.52 6.46 0.72
CA TRP A 142 4.06 5.50 -0.23
C TRP A 142 5.36 6.00 -0.89
N SER A 143 5.40 7.29 -1.28
CA SER A 143 6.56 7.89 -1.95
C SER A 143 7.66 8.36 -1.00
N ASP A 144 7.30 8.83 0.19
CA ASP A 144 8.23 9.58 1.05
C ASP A 144 8.79 8.73 2.19
N VAL A 145 8.13 7.62 2.54
CA VAL A 145 8.61 6.74 3.63
C VAL A 145 9.64 5.75 3.11
N ILE A 146 10.74 5.62 3.86
CA ILE A 146 11.80 4.66 3.60
C ILE A 146 11.45 3.32 4.28
N TRP A 147 10.93 2.37 3.52
CA TRP A 147 10.57 1.02 3.93
C TRP A 147 11.72 0.05 3.71
N GLU A 148 12.37 -0.35 4.80
CA GLU A 148 13.59 -1.14 4.70
C GLU A 148 13.30 -2.65 4.62
N ASN A 149 13.49 -3.23 3.43
CA ASN A 149 13.47 -4.67 3.19
C ASN A 149 12.19 -5.39 3.68
N ILE A 150 11.01 -4.89 3.32
CA ILE A 150 9.73 -5.44 3.76
C ILE A 150 9.32 -6.65 2.91
N ASP A 151 9.02 -7.75 3.58
CA ASP A 151 8.46 -8.95 2.94
C ASP A 151 6.95 -8.82 2.76
N VAL A 152 6.25 -8.25 3.76
CA VAL A 152 4.78 -8.02 3.71
C VAL A 152 4.44 -6.66 4.32
N MET A 153 3.77 -5.81 3.55
CA MET A 153 3.17 -4.56 4.04
C MET A 153 1.66 -4.74 4.16
N LEU A 154 1.11 -4.43 5.34
CA LEU A 154 -0.32 -4.34 5.57
C LEU A 154 -0.76 -2.89 5.49
N ILE A 155 -1.87 -2.61 4.82
CA ILE A 155 -2.44 -1.26 4.75
C ILE A 155 -3.81 -1.27 5.42
N ASP A 156 -3.94 -0.53 6.52
CA ASP A 156 -5.19 -0.38 7.25
C ASP A 156 -6.02 0.74 6.63
N MET A 157 -6.96 0.38 5.75
CA MET A 157 -7.77 1.37 5.02
C MET A 157 -8.86 1.94 5.93
N PRO A 158 -9.30 3.19 5.78
CA PRO A 158 -10.46 3.71 6.50
C PRO A 158 -11.75 2.90 6.21
N PRO A 159 -12.78 3.01 7.05
CA PRO A 159 -14.06 2.37 6.79
C PRO A 159 -14.75 2.98 5.56
N GLY A 160 -15.34 2.14 4.71
CA GLY A 160 -16.15 2.59 3.57
C GLY A 160 -15.36 3.09 2.35
N THR A 161 -14.04 2.97 2.34
CA THR A 161 -13.17 3.42 1.22
C THR A 161 -12.73 2.25 0.33
N GLY A 162 -13.69 1.67 -0.41
CA GLY A 162 -13.41 0.57 -1.35
C GLY A 162 -12.62 0.99 -2.61
N ASP A 163 -12.55 2.29 -2.88
CA ASP A 163 -11.95 2.95 -4.04
C ASP A 163 -10.51 3.44 -3.81
N VAL A 164 -10.08 3.59 -2.55
CA VAL A 164 -8.71 4.00 -2.19
C VAL A 164 -7.65 2.99 -2.67
N PRO A 165 -7.81 1.66 -2.50
CA PRO A 165 -6.85 0.69 -3.04
C PRO A 165 -6.71 0.82 -4.57
N LEU A 166 -7.82 1.03 -5.28
CA LEU A 166 -7.78 1.22 -6.73
C LEU A 166 -7.05 2.51 -7.11
N THR A 167 -7.14 3.58 -6.33
CA THR A 167 -6.53 4.87 -6.70
C THR A 167 -5.02 4.95 -6.42
N VAL A 168 -4.54 4.17 -5.44
CA VAL A 168 -3.12 4.13 -5.03
C VAL A 168 -2.36 3.04 -5.80
N PHE A 169 -3.07 1.99 -6.19
CA PHE A 169 -2.55 0.84 -6.94
C PHE A 169 -3.15 0.74 -8.36
N GLN A 170 -3.48 1.89 -8.99
CA GLN A 170 -3.72 2.04 -10.44
C GLN A 170 -2.58 2.81 -11.10
#